data_AF-A0A195CHZ9-F1
#
_entry.id   AF-A0A195CHZ9-F1
#
_cell.length_a   1.000
_cell.length_b   1.000
_cell.length_c   1.000
_cell.angle_alpha   90.00
_cell.angle_beta   90.00
_cell.angle_gamma   90.00
#
_symmetry.space_group_name_H-M   'P 1'
#
loop_
_entity.id
_entity.type
_entity.pdbx_description
1 polymer ?
#
loop_
_entity_poly.entity_id
_entity_poly.type
_entity_poly.pdbx_seq_one_letter_code
_entity_poly.pdbx_strand_id
1 'polypeptide(L)'
;LQWCDILEELLQCPVCLEATQGIKDQCVNGHHICNPCRVQLQVCPICKSAFIGTRNLAVEQISAKLQDIKLSLLHPYHVLNRRILHNKICVATQTDNICMPSTASQTESTNQPIVPKNEQQRSILSLAPRVGKGSYPCRIGSCIMELPHGRMIGHLRYHHKDVFFEFNAKDNVLQKKWGLEYILNRDYDFAFHIKEMGLFFLNISINHMGDLMASLQIVNCIAVCKQFTYTFEAIGALNASYNGQASLTEFLKQYFMFNIEDNNNATC
;
A
#
# COMPACT_ATOMS: atom_id res chain seq x y z
N LEU A 1 10.96 0.39 -7.56
CA LEU A 1 10.34 1.66 -8.04
C LEU A 1 8.84 1.43 -8.24
N GLN A 2 8.04 1.88 -7.28
CA GLN A 2 6.60 1.53 -7.10
C GLN A 2 5.66 1.99 -8.24
N TRP A 3 6.03 3.03 -9.00
CA TRP A 3 5.20 3.52 -10.11
C TRP A 3 5.12 2.54 -11.28
N CYS A 4 6.16 1.71 -11.47
CA CYS A 4 6.24 0.75 -12.57
C CYS A 4 5.21 -0.37 -12.42
N ASP A 5 5.00 -0.84 -11.19
CA ASP A 5 4.08 -1.93 -10.86
C ASP A 5 2.63 -1.44 -10.89
N ILE A 6 2.37 -0.22 -10.38
CA ILE A 6 1.05 0.43 -10.49
C ILE A 6 0.67 0.65 -11.95
N LEU A 7 1.61 1.13 -12.77
CA LEU A 7 1.36 1.35 -14.19
C LEU A 7 1.07 0.03 -14.91
N GLU A 8 1.80 -1.04 -14.59
CA GLU A 8 1.53 -2.36 -15.16
C GLU A 8 0.15 -2.89 -14.77
N GLU A 9 -0.24 -2.76 -13.50
CA GLU A 9 -1.58 -3.15 -13.03
C GLU A 9 -2.70 -2.38 -13.74
N LEU A 10 -2.54 -1.07 -13.91
CA LEU A 10 -3.53 -0.25 -14.63
C LEU A 10 -3.69 -0.67 -16.10
N LEU A 11 -2.71 -1.35 -16.68
CA LEU A 11 -2.74 -1.83 -18.06
C LEU A 11 -3.21 -3.30 -18.18
N GLN A 12 -3.31 -4.02 -17.06
CA GLN A 12 -3.75 -5.42 -17.06
C GLN A 12 -5.20 -5.57 -17.49
N CYS A 13 -5.49 -6.69 -18.15
CA CYS A 13 -6.86 -7.13 -18.37
C CYS A 13 -7.45 -7.66 -17.05
N PRO A 14 -8.64 -7.21 -16.61
CA PRO A 14 -9.27 -7.68 -15.37
C PRO A 14 -9.72 -9.15 -15.40
N VAL A 15 -9.67 -9.80 -16.58
CA VAL A 15 -10.10 -11.20 -16.77
C VAL A 15 -8.92 -12.14 -16.66
N CYS A 16 -7.88 -11.95 -17.48
CA CYS A 16 -6.71 -12.83 -17.52
C CYS A 16 -5.52 -12.29 -16.72
N LEU A 17 -5.61 -11.07 -16.19
CA LEU A 17 -4.56 -10.40 -15.42
C LEU A 17 -3.26 -10.13 -16.20
N GLU A 18 -3.32 -10.20 -17.53
CA GLU A 18 -2.18 -9.94 -18.41
C GLU A 18 -2.12 -8.47 -18.87
N ALA A 19 -0.95 -7.85 -18.75
CA ALA A 19 -0.64 -6.51 -19.29
C ALA A 19 -0.03 -6.57 -20.71
N THR A 20 -0.30 -7.65 -21.43
CA THR A 20 0.35 -7.95 -22.72
C THR A 20 0.06 -6.91 -23.79
N GLN A 21 1.01 -6.75 -24.72
CA GLN A 21 0.84 -5.95 -25.92
C GLN A 21 -0.28 -6.51 -26.80
N GLY A 22 -0.91 -5.65 -27.59
CA GLY A 22 -1.97 -6.03 -28.52
C GLY A 22 -3.26 -5.28 -28.27
N ILE A 23 -4.32 -5.70 -28.95
CA ILE A 23 -5.58 -4.97 -29.02
C ILE A 23 -6.28 -4.91 -27.66
N LYS A 24 -6.69 -3.71 -27.26
CA LYS A 24 -7.47 -3.45 -26.05
C LYS A 24 -8.84 -2.90 -26.42
N ASP A 25 -9.89 -3.58 -26.00
CA ASP A 25 -11.27 -3.17 -26.22
C ASP A 25 -11.79 -2.40 -25.00
N GLN A 26 -12.65 -1.40 -25.20
CA GLN A 26 -13.22 -0.59 -24.12
C GLN A 26 -14.74 -0.65 -24.04
N CYS A 27 -15.25 -0.61 -22.81
CA CYS A 27 -16.68 -0.42 -22.54
C CYS A 27 -17.09 1.05 -22.60
N VAL A 28 -18.39 1.33 -22.65
CA VAL A 28 -18.96 2.69 -22.64
C VAL A 28 -18.50 3.56 -21.46
N ASN A 29 -18.09 2.93 -20.36
CA ASN A 29 -17.58 3.63 -19.17
C ASN A 29 -16.03 3.71 -19.14
N GLY A 30 -15.34 3.30 -20.19
CA GLY A 30 -13.88 3.45 -20.32
C GLY A 30 -13.02 2.32 -19.76
N HIS A 31 -13.58 1.29 -19.10
CA HIS A 31 -12.79 0.12 -18.70
C HIS A 31 -12.30 -0.66 -19.92
N HIS A 32 -11.01 -1.02 -19.94
CA HIS A 32 -10.41 -1.83 -20.99
C HIS A 32 -10.31 -3.32 -20.61
N ILE A 33 -10.32 -4.17 -21.64
CA ILE A 33 -9.95 -5.59 -21.56
C ILE A 33 -9.14 -5.98 -22.80
N CYS A 34 -8.40 -7.09 -22.76
CA CYS A 34 -7.73 -7.59 -23.96
C CYS A 34 -8.72 -8.24 -24.94
N ASN A 35 -8.42 -8.17 -26.23
CA ASN A 35 -9.28 -8.73 -27.28
C ASN A 35 -9.62 -10.23 -27.11
N PRO A 36 -8.68 -11.12 -26.71
CA PRO A 36 -9.00 -12.53 -26.46
C PRO A 36 -10.06 -12.74 -25.37
N CYS A 37 -10.09 -11.88 -24.34
CA CYS A 37 -11.12 -11.93 -23.32
C CYS A 37 -12.41 -11.25 -23.79
N ARG A 38 -12.31 -10.21 -24.63
CA ARG A 38 -13.48 -9.51 -25.18
C ARG A 38 -14.34 -10.41 -26.03
N VAL A 39 -13.75 -11.23 -26.90
CA VAL A 39 -14.52 -12.13 -27.78
C VAL A 39 -15.34 -13.17 -27.01
N GLN A 40 -14.97 -13.45 -25.76
CA GLN A 40 -15.65 -14.39 -24.86
C GLN A 40 -16.73 -13.72 -23.99
N LEU A 41 -16.82 -12.39 -24.00
CA LEU A 41 -17.68 -11.62 -23.08
C LEU A 41 -18.59 -10.66 -23.84
N GLN A 42 -19.89 -10.66 -23.56
CA GLN A 42 -20.83 -9.74 -24.19
C GLN A 42 -20.88 -8.35 -23.50
N VAL A 43 -20.55 -8.30 -22.22
CA VAL A 43 -20.60 -7.09 -21.38
C VAL A 43 -19.33 -6.92 -20.56
N CYS A 44 -19.06 -5.70 -20.13
CA CYS A 44 -17.91 -5.39 -19.30
C CYS A 44 -17.95 -6.21 -17.99
N PRO A 45 -16.87 -6.94 -17.64
CA PRO A 45 -16.86 -7.72 -16.39
C PRO A 45 -16.91 -6.83 -15.14
N ILE A 46 -16.42 -5.59 -15.25
CA ILE A 46 -16.33 -4.61 -14.15
C ILE A 46 -17.67 -3.90 -13.93
N CYS A 47 -18.20 -3.21 -14.94
CA CYS A 47 -19.38 -2.35 -14.78
C CYS A 47 -20.65 -2.87 -15.46
N LYS A 48 -20.60 -4.06 -16.08
CA LYS A 48 -21.72 -4.71 -16.80
C LYS A 48 -22.27 -3.93 -18.00
N SER A 49 -21.65 -2.81 -18.38
CA SER A 49 -22.06 -2.02 -19.54
C SER A 49 -21.55 -2.62 -20.86
N ALA A 50 -22.18 -2.23 -21.98
CA ALA A 50 -21.82 -2.68 -23.31
C ALA A 50 -20.43 -2.19 -23.75
N PHE A 51 -19.84 -2.90 -24.71
CA PHE A 51 -18.61 -2.47 -25.38
C PHE A 51 -18.89 -1.55 -26.56
N ILE A 52 -18.06 -0.52 -26.74
CA ILE A 52 -18.30 0.54 -27.74
C ILE A 52 -17.88 0.10 -29.17
N GLY A 53 -17.31 -1.10 -29.32
CA GLY A 53 -16.76 -1.57 -30.61
C GLY A 53 -15.54 -0.78 -31.08
N THR A 54 -14.93 0.02 -30.18
CA THR A 54 -13.72 0.78 -30.44
C THR A 54 -12.58 0.28 -29.57
N ARG A 55 -11.35 0.46 -30.06
CA ARG A 55 -10.12 0.10 -29.37
C ARG A 55 -9.62 1.23 -28.47
N ASN A 56 -9.02 0.90 -27.34
CA ASN A 56 -8.33 1.84 -26.47
C ASN A 56 -6.86 1.98 -26.88
N LEU A 57 -6.62 2.76 -27.94
CA LEU A 57 -5.28 2.96 -28.51
C LEU A 57 -4.27 3.53 -27.50
N ALA A 58 -4.73 4.32 -26.52
CA ALA A 58 -3.87 4.87 -25.49
C ALA A 58 -3.27 3.75 -24.60
N VAL A 59 -4.12 2.83 -24.13
CA VAL A 59 -3.66 1.66 -23.34
C VAL A 59 -2.75 0.77 -24.19
N GLU A 60 -3.07 0.57 -25.49
CA GLU A 60 -2.21 -0.19 -26.41
C GLU A 60 -0.80 0.43 -26.52
N GLN A 61 -0.71 1.74 -26.75
CA GLN A 61 0.56 2.46 -26.91
C GLN A 61 1.39 2.47 -25.62
N ILE A 62 0.76 2.70 -24.47
CA ILE A 62 1.45 2.69 -23.17
C ILE A 62 1.94 1.27 -22.85
N SER A 63 1.12 0.23 -23.09
CA SER A 63 1.52 -1.17 -22.87
C SER A 63 2.70 -1.56 -23.75
N ALA A 64 2.73 -1.12 -25.01
CA ALA A 64 3.84 -1.36 -25.92
C ALA A 64 5.16 -0.70 -25.47
N LYS A 65 5.06 0.39 -24.73
CA LYS A 65 6.22 1.17 -24.24
C LYS A 65 6.54 0.96 -22.77
N LEU A 66 5.80 0.11 -22.08
CA LEU A 66 5.93 -0.08 -20.64
C LEU A 66 7.36 -0.44 -20.24
N GLN A 67 8.00 -1.37 -20.95
CA GLN A 67 9.37 -1.77 -20.64
C GLN A 67 10.40 -0.67 -20.94
N ASP A 68 10.24 0.07 -22.04
CA ASP A 68 11.09 1.20 -22.39
C ASP A 68 11.00 2.29 -21.29
N ILE A 69 9.78 2.60 -20.84
CA ILE A 69 9.50 3.56 -19.76
C ILE A 69 10.15 3.08 -18.45
N LYS A 70 9.96 1.80 -18.07
CA LYS A 70 10.59 1.20 -16.89
C LYS A 70 12.11 1.37 -16.95
N LEU A 71 12.75 0.97 -18.06
CA LEU A 71 14.20 1.08 -18.23
C LEU A 71 14.70 2.53 -18.15
N SER A 72 14.01 3.46 -18.80
CA SER A 72 14.36 4.89 -18.78
C SER A 72 14.29 5.51 -17.39
N LEU A 73 13.34 5.09 -16.55
CA LEU A 73 13.16 5.61 -15.19
C LEU A 73 14.06 4.92 -14.14
N LEU A 74 14.33 3.63 -14.30
CA LEU A 74 15.18 2.85 -13.39
C LEU A 74 16.67 3.16 -13.60
N HIS A 75 17.07 3.42 -14.84
CA HIS A 75 18.47 3.58 -15.24
C HIS A 75 18.66 4.89 -16.02
N PRO A 76 18.85 6.03 -15.34
CA PRO A 76 18.94 7.35 -15.97
C PRO A 76 19.99 7.43 -17.09
N TYR A 77 21.08 6.67 -16.99
CA TYR A 77 22.18 6.61 -17.95
C TYR A 77 22.04 5.53 -19.04
N HIS A 78 20.90 4.84 -19.10
CA HIS A 78 20.62 3.82 -20.12
C HIS A 78 20.70 4.40 -21.54
N VAL A 79 21.11 3.58 -22.51
CA VAL A 79 21.33 4.01 -23.91
C VAL A 79 20.09 4.69 -24.54
N LEU A 80 18.89 4.26 -24.13
CA LEU A 80 17.61 4.89 -24.52
C LEU A 80 17.54 6.38 -24.14
N ASN A 81 18.17 6.79 -23.04
CA ASN A 81 18.17 8.17 -22.54
C ASN A 81 19.33 9.02 -23.10
N ARG A 82 20.37 8.39 -23.71
CA ARG A 82 21.57 9.10 -24.17
C ARG A 82 21.30 10.16 -25.24
N ARG A 83 20.21 10.03 -26.02
CA ARG A 83 19.81 11.06 -27.00
C ARG A 83 19.21 12.30 -26.34
N ILE A 84 18.68 12.21 -25.12
CA ILE A 84 17.97 13.30 -24.43
C ILE A 84 18.91 14.08 -23.48
N LEU A 85 19.96 13.42 -22.96
CA LEU A 85 20.89 14.00 -21.97
C LEU A 85 22.08 14.77 -22.57
N HIS A 86 22.26 14.78 -23.89
CA HIS A 86 23.48 15.32 -24.51
C HIS A 86 23.73 16.81 -24.22
N ASN A 87 22.73 17.56 -23.71
CA ASN A 87 22.84 18.99 -23.35
C ASN A 87 22.17 19.36 -22.00
N LYS A 88 21.93 18.41 -21.08
CA LYS A 88 21.28 18.73 -19.79
C LYS A 88 22.07 18.14 -18.61
N ILE A 89 22.65 19.03 -17.79
CA ILE A 89 23.34 18.69 -16.53
C ILE A 89 22.27 18.35 -15.48
N CYS A 90 22.43 17.21 -14.78
CA CYS A 90 21.49 16.74 -13.77
C CYS A 90 21.90 17.26 -12.37
N VAL A 91 20.94 17.76 -11.58
CA VAL A 91 21.12 18.37 -10.24
C VAL A 91 21.12 17.30 -9.13
N ALA A 92 21.57 16.07 -9.41
CA ALA A 92 21.49 14.95 -8.46
C ALA A 92 22.77 14.72 -7.63
N THR A 93 23.82 15.52 -7.83
CA THR A 93 25.09 15.40 -7.08
C THR A 93 25.52 16.76 -6.53
N GLN A 94 24.92 17.15 -5.41
CA GLN A 94 25.52 18.12 -4.48
C GLN A 94 25.34 17.61 -3.05
N THR A 95 25.99 16.49 -2.76
CA THR A 95 26.39 16.08 -1.40
C THR A 95 27.24 14.83 -1.59
N ASP A 96 28.51 15.03 -1.89
CA ASP A 96 29.59 14.39 -1.14
C ASP A 96 30.90 15.01 -1.59
N ASN A 97 31.69 15.36 -0.59
CA ASN A 97 33.01 15.96 -0.73
C ASN A 97 33.86 15.11 -1.68
N ILE A 98 34.27 15.70 -2.80
CA ILE A 98 35.31 15.16 -3.65
C ILE A 98 36.62 15.26 -2.86
N CYS A 99 37.17 14.12 -2.46
CA CYS A 99 38.61 13.98 -2.32
C CYS A 99 39.09 13.04 -3.44
N MET A 100 39.56 13.61 -4.53
CA MET A 100 40.59 13.00 -5.36
C MET A 100 41.52 14.11 -5.88
N PRO A 101 42.84 13.86 -5.94
CA PRO A 101 43.84 14.93 -5.98
C PRO A 101 44.18 15.41 -7.40
N SER A 102 44.49 16.71 -7.45
CA SER A 102 45.42 17.42 -8.32
C SER A 102 45.45 17.13 -9.83
N THR A 103 45.11 18.15 -10.62
CA THR A 103 46.10 18.78 -11.51
C THR A 103 45.67 20.21 -11.84
N ALA A 104 46.66 21.10 -11.80
CA ALA A 104 46.52 22.54 -11.82
C ALA A 104 46.09 23.07 -13.20
N SER A 105 45.32 24.16 -13.20
CA SER A 105 45.56 25.33 -14.06
C SER A 105 44.75 26.53 -13.58
N GLN A 106 45.44 27.66 -13.57
CA GLN A 106 45.06 28.96 -13.01
C GLN A 106 44.08 29.69 -13.94
N THR A 107 43.08 30.42 -13.38
CA THR A 107 42.95 31.90 -13.48
C THR A 107 41.67 32.45 -12.82
N GLU A 108 41.89 33.46 -11.98
CA GLU A 108 41.15 34.72 -11.75
C GLU A 108 39.67 34.78 -11.30
N SER A 109 39.55 35.13 -10.01
CA SER A 109 38.65 36.11 -9.34
C SER A 109 37.60 36.89 -10.15
N THR A 110 36.37 36.96 -9.61
CA THR A 110 35.68 38.24 -9.33
C THR A 110 34.68 38.06 -8.18
N ASN A 111 34.82 38.89 -7.16
CA ASN A 111 33.92 39.05 -6.02
C ASN A 111 32.59 39.69 -6.44
N GLN A 112 31.46 39.24 -5.89
CA GLN A 112 30.48 40.15 -5.26
C GLN A 112 29.45 39.38 -4.39
N PRO A 113 29.09 39.92 -3.20
CA PRO A 113 28.16 39.28 -2.26
C PRO A 113 26.73 39.85 -2.39
N ILE A 114 25.70 38.99 -2.42
CA ILE A 114 24.29 39.43 -2.30
C ILE A 114 23.52 38.52 -1.33
N VAL A 115 23.27 39.11 -0.15
CA VAL A 115 22.19 38.96 0.85
C VAL A 115 21.13 37.86 0.63
N PRO A 116 20.81 37.04 1.65
CA PRO A 116 19.73 36.05 1.60
C PRO A 116 18.35 36.70 1.74
N LYS A 117 17.45 36.43 0.79
CA LYS A 117 16.02 36.76 0.93
C LYS A 117 15.27 35.58 1.54
N ASN A 118 14.68 35.85 2.70
CA ASN A 118 13.63 35.07 3.34
C ASN A 118 12.48 34.82 2.35
N GLU A 119 12.28 33.56 1.95
CA GLU A 119 11.03 33.13 1.34
C GLU A 119 10.24 32.28 2.34
N GLN A 120 9.08 32.84 2.68
CA GLN A 120 8.14 32.35 3.67
C GLN A 120 7.66 30.95 3.29
N GLN A 121 7.93 30.03 4.20
CA GLN A 121 7.47 28.65 4.17
C GLN A 121 5.93 28.61 4.32
N ARG A 122 5.22 28.63 3.18
CA ARG A 122 3.81 28.23 3.12
C ARG A 122 3.75 26.71 3.07
N SER A 123 3.46 26.12 4.22
CA SER A 123 3.13 24.72 4.41
C SER A 123 1.85 24.36 3.64
N ILE A 124 2.01 23.70 2.50
CA ILE A 124 0.92 22.95 1.88
C ILE A 124 0.88 21.58 2.55
N LEU A 125 0.01 21.45 3.55
CA LEU A 125 -0.38 20.18 4.15
C LEU A 125 -1.16 19.36 3.11
N SER A 126 -0.45 18.50 2.39
CA SER A 126 -1.06 17.47 1.54
C SER A 126 -1.64 16.37 2.44
N LEU A 127 -2.96 16.39 2.62
CA LEU A 127 -3.79 15.58 3.52
C LEU A 127 -4.13 14.15 3.04
N ALA A 128 -3.47 13.60 2.03
CA ALA A 128 -3.68 12.19 1.67
C ALA A 128 -2.66 11.29 2.40
N PRO A 129 -3.09 10.25 3.14
CA PRO A 129 -2.16 9.28 3.71
C PRO A 129 -1.31 8.70 2.59
N ARG A 130 0.02 8.81 2.71
CA ARG A 130 0.96 8.21 1.76
C ARG A 130 0.73 6.71 1.80
N VAL A 131 0.12 6.12 0.76
CA VAL A 131 -0.03 4.67 0.66
C VAL A 131 1.37 4.05 0.77
N GLY A 132 1.53 3.16 1.75
CA GLY A 132 2.82 2.55 2.05
C GLY A 132 3.43 1.90 0.80
N LYS A 133 4.73 2.10 0.60
CA LYS A 133 5.47 1.48 -0.51
C LYS A 133 5.92 0.10 -0.08
N GLY A 134 5.66 -0.92 -0.90
CA GLY A 134 6.10 -2.28 -0.63
C GLY A 134 4.99 -3.30 -0.88
N SER A 135 5.37 -4.56 -0.69
CA SER A 135 4.45 -5.70 -0.61
C SER A 135 4.27 -6.04 0.86
N TYR A 136 3.04 -6.33 1.26
CA TYR A 136 2.68 -6.62 2.63
C TYR A 136 2.12 -8.03 2.73
N PRO A 137 2.51 -8.82 3.74
CA PRO A 137 1.97 -10.15 3.93
C PRO A 137 0.51 -10.08 4.39
N CYS A 138 -0.33 -10.98 3.89
CA CYS A 138 -1.63 -11.25 4.46
C CYS A 138 -1.44 -11.86 5.86
N ARG A 139 -2.20 -11.38 6.84
CA ARG A 139 -2.12 -11.81 8.24
C ARG A 139 -3.36 -12.57 8.69
N ILE A 140 -4.03 -13.26 7.75
CA ILE A 140 -5.21 -14.08 8.03
C ILE A 140 -4.84 -15.56 7.94
N GLY A 141 -4.92 -16.26 9.08
CA GLY A 141 -4.69 -17.70 9.20
C GLY A 141 -3.37 -18.14 8.56
N SER A 142 -3.45 -19.17 7.72
CA SER A 142 -2.31 -19.72 6.99
C SER A 142 -2.12 -19.11 5.59
N CYS A 143 -2.68 -17.92 5.32
CA CYS A 143 -2.55 -17.28 4.00
C CYS A 143 -1.10 -16.84 3.74
N ILE A 144 -0.57 -17.21 2.57
CA ILE A 144 0.83 -16.95 2.18
C ILE A 144 0.97 -15.78 1.18
N MET A 145 -0.11 -15.07 0.89
CA MET A 145 -0.10 -14.00 -0.10
C MET A 145 0.64 -12.76 0.41
N GLU A 146 1.52 -12.21 -0.43
CA GLU A 146 2.21 -10.95 -0.19
C GLU A 146 1.87 -9.98 -1.32
N LEU A 147 1.25 -8.85 -0.97
CA LEU A 147 0.56 -7.99 -1.93
C LEU A 147 0.79 -6.51 -1.63
N PRO A 148 0.87 -5.64 -2.66
CA PRO A 148 0.79 -4.20 -2.46
C PRO A 148 -0.52 -3.80 -1.76
N HIS A 149 -0.51 -2.70 -1.00
CA HIS A 149 -1.69 -2.20 -0.26
C HIS A 149 -2.99 -2.18 -1.10
N GLY A 150 -2.93 -1.70 -2.34
CA GLY A 150 -4.09 -1.61 -3.24
C GLY A 150 -4.70 -2.97 -3.64
N ARG A 151 -3.86 -4.02 -3.74
CA ARG A 151 -4.30 -5.38 -4.07
C ARG A 151 -4.81 -6.14 -2.84
N MET A 152 -4.31 -5.81 -1.65
CA MET A 152 -4.66 -6.49 -0.41
C MET A 152 -6.16 -6.43 -0.11
N ILE A 153 -6.80 -5.27 -0.32
CA ILE A 153 -8.24 -5.13 -0.08
C ILE A 153 -9.04 -6.06 -1.01
N GLY A 154 -8.68 -6.13 -2.30
CA GLY A 154 -9.31 -7.05 -3.24
C GLY A 154 -9.13 -8.51 -2.82
N HIS A 155 -7.90 -8.90 -2.50
CA HIS A 155 -7.60 -10.25 -2.00
C HIS A 155 -8.45 -10.61 -0.78
N LEU A 156 -8.55 -9.73 0.22
CA LEU A 156 -9.34 -9.96 1.43
C LEU A 156 -10.83 -10.10 1.13
N ARG A 157 -11.40 -9.25 0.26
CA ARG A 157 -12.81 -9.35 -0.15
C ARG A 157 -13.17 -10.69 -0.79
N TYR A 158 -12.27 -11.26 -1.58
CA TYR A 158 -12.54 -12.50 -2.32
C TYR A 158 -12.15 -13.77 -1.56
N HIS A 159 -11.03 -13.76 -0.83
CA HIS A 159 -10.47 -14.97 -0.21
C HIS A 159 -10.68 -15.05 1.30
N HIS A 160 -11.01 -13.94 1.95
CA HIS A 160 -11.15 -13.85 3.41
C HIS A 160 -12.44 -13.10 3.82
N LYS A 161 -13.51 -13.29 3.03
CA LYS A 161 -14.77 -12.54 3.16
C LYS A 161 -15.38 -12.60 4.55
N ASP A 162 -15.29 -13.74 5.23
CA ASP A 162 -15.94 -13.95 6.53
C ASP A 162 -15.22 -13.24 7.70
N VAL A 163 -13.97 -12.83 7.47
CA VAL A 163 -13.13 -12.17 8.47
C VAL A 163 -12.64 -10.78 8.01
N PHE A 164 -13.14 -10.30 6.86
CA PHE A 164 -12.84 -8.99 6.31
C PHE A 164 -14.03 -8.04 6.42
N PHE A 165 -13.81 -6.86 7.00
CA PHE A 165 -14.85 -5.87 7.26
C PHE A 165 -14.50 -4.49 6.71
N GLU A 166 -15.51 -3.73 6.31
CA GLU A 166 -15.34 -2.35 5.84
C GLU A 166 -16.13 -1.40 6.73
N PHE A 167 -15.46 -0.37 7.25
CA PHE A 167 -16.02 0.56 8.22
C PHE A 167 -15.82 2.02 7.81
N ASN A 168 -16.68 2.88 8.33
CA ASN A 168 -16.47 4.32 8.36
C ASN A 168 -16.20 4.72 9.82
N ALA A 169 -15.15 5.50 10.04
CA ALA A 169 -14.89 6.07 11.36
C ALA A 169 -15.81 7.26 11.63
N LYS A 170 -16.13 7.50 12.90
CA LYS A 170 -16.84 8.69 13.35
C LYS A 170 -15.85 9.52 14.17
N ASP A 171 -15.71 10.80 13.86
CA ASP A 171 -14.79 11.71 14.56
C ASP A 171 -13.33 11.17 14.62
N ASN A 172 -12.88 10.52 13.53
CA ASN A 172 -11.57 9.84 13.40
C ASN A 172 -11.35 8.65 14.36
N VAL A 173 -12.42 8.14 14.99
CA VAL A 173 -12.37 7.00 15.89
C VAL A 173 -13.27 5.88 15.35
N LEU A 174 -12.75 4.65 15.40
CA LEU A 174 -13.53 3.43 15.21
C LEU A 174 -13.72 2.75 16.55
N GLN A 175 -14.96 2.49 16.93
CA GLN A 175 -15.31 1.67 18.09
C GLN A 175 -16.13 0.45 17.62
N LYS A 176 -15.67 -0.74 17.99
CA LYS A 176 -16.31 -2.02 17.66
C LYS A 176 -16.17 -2.99 18.82
N LYS A 177 -17.19 -3.84 18.97
CA LYS A 177 -17.26 -4.92 19.95
C LYS A 177 -17.39 -6.25 19.20
N TRP A 178 -16.58 -7.22 19.57
CA TRP A 178 -16.53 -8.56 19.00
C TRP A 178 -16.95 -9.59 20.04
N GLY A 179 -17.82 -10.51 19.63
CA GLY A 179 -18.12 -11.71 20.43
C GLY A 179 -17.13 -12.80 20.05
N LEU A 180 -16.25 -13.18 20.98
CA LEU A 180 -15.28 -14.26 20.77
C LEU A 180 -15.57 -15.39 21.75
N GLU A 181 -15.37 -16.62 21.33
CA GLU A 181 -15.40 -17.75 22.26
C GLU A 181 -14.04 -17.86 22.94
N TYR A 182 -14.02 -17.97 24.26
CA TYR A 182 -12.76 -18.20 24.96
C TYR A 182 -12.38 -19.68 24.82
N ILE A 183 -11.45 -19.97 23.91
CA ILE A 183 -11.01 -21.34 23.60
C ILE A 183 -9.49 -21.36 23.60
N LEU A 184 -8.93 -22.27 24.40
CA LEU A 184 -7.48 -22.45 24.51
C LEU A 184 -6.86 -22.85 23.16
N ASN A 185 -5.65 -22.32 22.92
CA ASN A 185 -4.88 -22.56 21.70
C ASN A 185 -5.63 -22.20 20.40
N ARG A 186 -6.38 -21.10 20.42
CA ARG A 186 -7.16 -20.62 19.28
C ARG A 186 -6.73 -19.21 18.86
N ASP A 187 -6.58 -19.05 17.56
CA ASP A 187 -6.32 -17.78 16.90
C ASP A 187 -7.60 -17.22 16.28
N TYR A 188 -7.76 -15.91 16.37
CA TYR A 188 -8.82 -15.10 15.78
C TYR A 188 -8.17 -13.98 14.97
N ASP A 189 -8.26 -14.09 13.65
CA ASP A 189 -7.69 -13.12 12.73
C ASP A 189 -8.79 -12.33 12.03
N PHE A 190 -8.69 -11.01 12.08
CA PHE A 190 -9.61 -10.10 11.42
C PHE A 190 -8.83 -9.12 10.56
N ALA A 191 -9.42 -8.76 9.43
CA ALA A 191 -8.95 -7.65 8.62
C ALA A 191 -10.06 -6.60 8.51
N PHE A 192 -9.70 -5.33 8.58
CA PHE A 192 -10.68 -4.28 8.33
C PHE A 192 -10.11 -3.09 7.60
N HIS A 193 -10.84 -2.64 6.59
CA HIS A 193 -10.58 -1.42 5.88
C HIS A 193 -11.46 -0.31 6.45
N ILE A 194 -10.82 0.69 7.06
CA ILE A 194 -11.50 1.86 7.60
C ILE A 194 -11.31 3.00 6.62
N LYS A 195 -12.40 3.52 6.08
CA LYS A 195 -12.37 4.63 5.12
C LYS A 195 -11.55 5.79 5.69
N GLU A 196 -10.66 6.34 4.85
CA GLU A 196 -9.73 7.44 5.18
C GLU A 196 -8.63 7.12 6.21
N MET A 197 -8.70 6.00 6.95
CA MET A 197 -7.67 5.60 7.91
C MET A 197 -6.74 4.50 7.39
N GLY A 198 -7.26 3.53 6.62
CA GLY A 198 -6.46 2.50 5.97
C GLY A 198 -6.89 1.07 6.29
N LEU A 199 -6.02 0.12 5.94
CA LEU A 199 -6.23 -1.31 6.12
C LEU A 199 -5.46 -1.82 7.34
N PHE A 200 -6.16 -2.51 8.23
CA PHE A 200 -5.63 -3.04 9.48
C PHE A 200 -5.87 -4.54 9.60
N PHE A 201 -4.98 -5.22 10.32
CA PHE A 201 -5.13 -6.60 10.77
C PHE A 201 -5.18 -6.61 12.31
N LEU A 202 -6.19 -7.27 12.86
CA LEU A 202 -6.30 -7.57 14.27
C LEU A 202 -6.13 -9.07 14.45
N ASN A 203 -5.04 -9.47 15.09
CA ASN A 203 -4.76 -10.86 15.41
C ASN A 203 -4.88 -11.05 16.91
N ILE A 204 -5.76 -11.93 17.34
CA ILE A 204 -5.98 -12.29 18.74
C ILE A 204 -5.65 -13.78 18.88
N SER A 205 -4.97 -14.16 19.95
CA SER A 205 -4.57 -15.54 20.23
C SER A 205 -4.80 -15.84 21.69
N ILE A 206 -5.40 -16.98 21.99
CA ILE A 206 -5.47 -17.52 23.36
C ILE A 206 -4.52 -18.70 23.40
N ASN A 207 -3.45 -18.61 24.18
CA ASN A 207 -2.46 -19.68 24.24
C ASN A 207 -2.96 -20.87 25.12
N HIS A 208 -2.14 -21.90 25.26
CA HIS A 208 -2.46 -23.07 26.08
C HIS A 208 -2.47 -22.80 27.60
N MET A 209 -1.87 -21.69 28.05
CA MET A 209 -1.89 -21.24 29.44
C MET A 209 -3.12 -20.38 29.77
N GLY A 210 -3.92 -20.02 28.76
CA GLY A 210 -5.06 -19.13 28.91
C GLY A 210 -4.73 -17.64 28.75
N ASP A 211 -3.49 -17.29 28.38
CA ASP A 211 -3.15 -15.90 28.14
C ASP A 211 -3.81 -15.44 26.84
N LEU A 212 -4.58 -14.35 26.93
CA LEU A 212 -5.08 -13.64 25.77
C LEU A 212 -3.99 -12.69 25.27
N MET A 213 -3.69 -12.77 23.98
CA MET A 213 -2.76 -11.91 23.28
C MET A 213 -3.46 -11.26 22.11
N ALA A 214 -3.23 -9.96 21.89
CA ALA A 214 -3.80 -9.24 20.76
C ALA A 214 -2.75 -8.35 20.10
N SER A 215 -2.79 -8.22 18.78
CA SER A 215 -1.95 -7.28 18.05
C SER A 215 -2.74 -6.59 16.95
N LEU A 216 -2.60 -5.27 16.87
CA LEU A 216 -3.15 -4.46 15.77
C LEU A 216 -2.01 -4.00 14.84
N GLN A 217 -2.13 -4.37 13.58
CA GLN A 217 -1.16 -4.07 12.53
C GLN A 217 -1.80 -3.24 11.44
N ILE A 218 -1.04 -2.35 10.80
CA ILE A 218 -1.47 -1.58 9.63
C ILE A 218 -0.67 -2.00 8.39
N VAL A 219 -1.35 -2.02 7.25
CA VAL A 219 -0.76 -2.19 5.92
C VAL A 219 -0.32 -0.82 5.41
N ASN A 220 0.80 -0.31 5.92
CA ASN A 220 1.33 0.99 5.49
C ASN A 220 2.81 1.16 5.85
N CYS A 221 3.35 2.38 5.71
CA CYS A 221 4.68 2.76 6.18
C CYS A 221 4.67 3.22 7.65
N ILE A 222 5.85 3.22 8.27
CA ILE A 222 6.05 3.58 9.69
C ILE A 222 5.46 4.97 10.02
N ALA A 223 5.63 5.93 9.10
CA ALA A 223 5.17 7.31 9.31
C ALA A 223 3.64 7.41 9.43
N VAL A 224 2.88 6.56 8.71
CA VAL A 224 1.42 6.50 8.82
C VAL A 224 1.01 5.69 10.04
N CYS A 225 1.69 4.56 10.29
CA CYS A 225 1.47 3.72 11.48
C CYS A 225 1.54 4.51 12.79
N LYS A 226 2.53 5.41 12.91
CA LYS A 226 2.72 6.22 14.12
C LYS A 226 1.57 7.17 14.44
N GLN A 227 0.67 7.42 13.49
CA GLN A 227 -0.49 8.31 13.67
C GLN A 227 -1.66 7.60 14.36
N PHE A 228 -1.62 6.28 14.50
CA PHE A 228 -2.72 5.51 15.06
C PHE A 228 -2.37 4.90 16.41
N THR A 229 -3.26 5.13 17.37
CA THR A 229 -3.30 4.44 18.66
C THR A 229 -4.57 3.59 18.72
N TYR A 230 -4.55 2.58 19.58
CA TYR A 230 -5.71 1.74 19.82
C TYR A 230 -5.86 1.45 21.31
N THR A 231 -7.09 1.16 21.69
CA THR A 231 -7.44 0.64 23.01
C THR A 231 -8.09 -0.71 22.81
N PHE A 232 -7.59 -1.74 23.47
CA PHE A 232 -8.20 -3.05 23.51
C PHE A 232 -8.84 -3.25 24.88
N GLU A 233 -10.13 -3.54 24.91
CA GLU A 233 -10.88 -3.81 26.13
C GLU A 233 -11.40 -5.24 26.08
N ALA A 234 -10.94 -6.08 27.00
CA ALA A 234 -11.48 -7.41 27.21
C ALA A 234 -12.57 -7.34 28.28
N ILE A 235 -13.80 -7.68 27.92
CA ILE A 235 -14.96 -7.65 28.79
C ILE A 235 -15.37 -9.09 29.10
N GLY A 236 -15.05 -9.54 30.32
CA GLY A 236 -15.39 -10.86 30.85
C GLY A 236 -15.87 -10.77 32.30
N ALA A 237 -15.54 -11.76 33.13
CA ALA A 237 -15.79 -11.69 34.58
C ALA A 237 -14.99 -10.55 35.24
N LEU A 238 -13.78 -10.30 34.74
CA LEU A 238 -12.96 -9.15 35.05
C LEU A 238 -12.72 -8.37 33.76
N ASN A 239 -12.91 -7.05 33.82
CA ASN A 239 -12.61 -6.18 32.69
C ASN A 239 -11.12 -5.83 32.70
N ALA A 240 -10.48 -5.94 31.56
CA ALA A 240 -9.12 -5.47 31.35
C ALA A 240 -9.08 -4.50 30.16
N SER A 241 -8.23 -3.47 30.25
CA SER A 241 -8.04 -2.49 29.19
C SER A 241 -6.55 -2.26 28.95
N TYR A 242 -6.18 -2.10 27.68
CA TYR A 242 -4.82 -1.82 27.25
C TYR A 242 -4.81 -0.76 26.17
N ASN A 243 -3.85 0.15 26.23
CA ASN A 243 -3.61 1.18 25.23
C ASN A 243 -2.28 0.91 24.52
N GLY A 244 -2.30 0.93 23.19
CA GLY A 244 -1.13 0.65 22.37
C GLY A 244 -1.03 1.54 21.13
N GLN A 245 0.11 1.43 20.44
CA GLN A 245 0.31 2.03 19.12
C GLN A 245 0.19 0.94 18.07
N ALA A 246 -0.44 1.24 16.93
CA ALA A 246 -0.46 0.29 15.82
C ALA A 246 0.99 -0.09 15.44
N SER A 247 1.17 -1.34 15.02
CA SER A 247 2.45 -1.85 14.52
C SER A 247 2.38 -2.05 13.00
N LEU A 248 3.53 -2.18 12.33
CA LEU A 248 3.50 -2.55 10.91
C LEU A 248 3.37 -4.05 10.74
N THR A 249 2.73 -4.44 9.65
CA THR A 249 2.70 -5.83 9.20
C THR A 249 4.10 -6.43 8.96
N GLU A 250 5.13 -5.63 8.66
CA GLU A 250 6.50 -6.10 8.44
C GLU A 250 7.28 -6.37 9.75
N PHE A 251 6.84 -5.84 10.89
CA PHE A 251 7.55 -5.96 12.17
C PHE A 251 6.88 -6.97 13.12
N LEU A 252 7.68 -7.51 14.05
CA LEU A 252 7.29 -8.54 15.03
C LEU A 252 6.01 -8.18 15.81
N LYS A 253 5.20 -9.22 16.11
CA LYS A 253 4.06 -9.17 17.02
C LYS A 253 4.46 -8.42 18.31
N GLN A 254 3.72 -7.39 18.68
CA GLN A 254 3.74 -6.93 20.07
C GLN A 254 2.88 -7.89 20.88
N TYR A 255 3.49 -8.53 21.88
CA TYR A 255 2.87 -9.50 22.76
C TYR A 255 2.34 -8.77 23.98
N PHE A 256 1.07 -8.99 24.32
CA PHE A 256 0.47 -8.48 25.55
C PHE A 256 -0.20 -9.65 26.24
N MET A 257 0.04 -9.80 27.54
CA MET A 257 -0.57 -10.85 28.36
C MET A 257 -1.74 -10.26 29.10
N PHE A 258 -2.94 -10.76 28.87
CA PHE A 258 -4.06 -10.57 29.78
C PHE A 258 -4.33 -11.89 30.50
N ASN A 259 -4.13 -11.90 31.81
CA ASN A 259 -4.57 -13.00 32.67
C ASN A 259 -6.09 -12.84 32.84
N ILE A 260 -6.85 -13.65 32.13
CA ILE A 260 -8.30 -13.73 32.30
C ILE A 260 -8.58 -15.07 33.00
N GLU A 261 -8.92 -15.02 34.29
CA GLU A 261 -9.33 -16.22 35.03
C GLU A 261 -10.68 -16.74 34.48
N ASP A 262 -10.72 -18.04 34.21
CA ASP A 262 -11.77 -18.78 33.52
C ASP A 262 -13.22 -18.39 33.87
N ASN A 263 -14.03 -18.11 32.84
CA ASN A 263 -15.29 -18.82 32.56
C ASN A 263 -16.01 -18.31 31.29
N ASN A 264 -16.02 -19.16 30.27
CA ASN A 264 -17.05 -19.43 29.26
C ASN A 264 -17.74 -18.33 28.43
N ASN A 265 -17.42 -17.04 28.53
CA ASN A 265 -17.79 -16.05 27.49
C ASN A 265 -17.01 -14.75 27.68
N ALA A 266 -16.02 -14.49 26.83
CA ALA A 266 -15.30 -13.22 26.79
C ALA A 266 -15.75 -12.43 25.55
N THR A 267 -16.29 -11.23 25.74
CA THR A 267 -16.54 -10.30 24.63
C THR A 267 -15.40 -9.30 24.56
N CYS A 268 -14.79 -9.13 23.39
CA CYS A 268 -13.72 -8.16 23.15
C CYS A 268 -14.27 -7.03 22.28
#